data_AF-A0A1V0Q0C2-F1
#
_entry.id   AF-A0A1V0Q0C2-F1
#
_cell.length_a   1.000
_cell.length_b   1.000
_cell.length_c   1.000
_cell.angle_alpha   90.00
_cell.angle_beta   90.00
_cell.angle_gamma   90.00
#
_symmetry.space_group_name_H-M   'P 1'
#
loop_
_entity.id
_entity.type
_entity.pdbx_description
1 polymer ?
#
loop_
_entity_poly.entity_id
_entity_poly.type
_entity_poly.pdbx_seq_one_letter_code
_entity_poly.pdbx_strand_id
1 'polypeptide(L)'
;MTRAVLAPGLSFAGVRDALEGAGWQEAPTRGLRPPLRPGEPETAVFEFGTGGALLSYSYNPAVDLRQIEGDRLPPEDVLPRADAHDVARWIADTDPATRLRGLIAAEVLGLNGLAEAAQEAAEELPQDVRHIGRLAAARLSPPEPAAMGRTAFAALPPVLRRATLRQMMADRPAGAKLVLADALRDPDPELAATAMIGAARDGGTDLGKAVKQADIAVPGLDRAGMARLKAIRGLTLETLSGGRPGDTDTPRNRFWRALLGQPSDSRDSAFLDALTLPPPEIVPVPRGESDTLVFHRIAAEPHWIGHEKPPEGRVHHAAPLQRWTPEAPFAISVTADDSALPFDRALERLSALSDKLGKTLRLPTAEEWEAAMRGPGGWPHPWGIGDRAPPGFLTGPWGLAPANAAGEWAMEGDSPVHMGTDPRGHLAARRQARPDQPACLRPALDLAMSPGDRT
;
A
#
# COMPACT_ATOMS: atom_id res chain seq x y z
N MET A 1 8.89 -12.49 -20.28
CA MET A 1 7.96 -12.23 -21.41
C MET A 1 8.58 -11.16 -22.28
N THR A 2 8.41 -11.28 -23.59
CA THR A 2 8.95 -10.34 -24.58
C THR A 2 7.89 -9.28 -24.86
N ARG A 3 8.29 -8.00 -24.96
CA ARG A 3 7.40 -6.87 -25.24
C ARG A 3 7.74 -6.25 -26.58
N ALA A 4 6.73 -5.75 -27.28
CA ALA A 4 6.91 -4.90 -28.45
C ALA A 4 5.87 -3.79 -28.49
N VAL A 5 6.27 -2.66 -29.05
CA VAL A 5 5.37 -1.55 -29.40
C VAL A 5 5.04 -1.67 -30.88
N LEU A 6 3.77 -1.60 -31.24
CA LEU A 6 3.34 -1.66 -32.63
C LEU A 6 3.48 -0.28 -33.29
N ALA A 7 3.75 -0.29 -34.60
CA ALA A 7 3.84 0.93 -35.37
C ALA A 7 2.52 1.74 -35.31
N PRO A 8 2.57 3.09 -35.24
CA PRO A 8 1.39 3.93 -35.26
C PRO A 8 0.55 3.71 -36.53
N GLY A 9 -0.77 3.87 -36.41
CA GLY A 9 -1.71 3.76 -37.54
C GLY A 9 -2.27 2.36 -37.80
N LEU A 10 -1.80 1.33 -37.10
CA LEU A 10 -2.45 0.02 -37.10
C LEU A 10 -3.75 0.10 -36.29
N SER A 11 -4.87 -0.37 -36.83
CA SER A 11 -6.12 -0.50 -36.05
C SER A 11 -6.16 -1.85 -35.33
N PHE A 12 -6.94 -1.97 -34.25
CA PHE A 12 -7.15 -3.28 -33.62
C PHE A 12 -7.67 -4.33 -34.59
N ALA A 13 -8.60 -3.96 -35.48
CA ALA A 13 -9.08 -4.86 -36.53
C ALA A 13 -7.92 -5.36 -37.42
N GLY A 14 -7.01 -4.46 -37.85
CA GLY A 14 -5.83 -4.84 -38.61
C GLY A 14 -4.86 -5.72 -37.81
N VAL A 15 -4.68 -5.46 -36.52
CA VAL A 15 -3.86 -6.30 -35.62
C VAL A 15 -4.45 -7.70 -35.50
N ARG A 16 -5.77 -7.79 -35.26
CA ARG A 16 -6.49 -9.06 -35.14
C ARG A 16 -6.40 -9.85 -36.44
N ASP A 17 -6.70 -9.24 -37.58
CA ASP A 17 -6.69 -9.92 -38.87
C ASP A 17 -5.27 -10.44 -39.22
N ALA A 18 -4.22 -9.66 -38.90
CA ALA A 18 -2.83 -10.09 -39.08
C ALA A 18 -2.45 -11.25 -38.15
N LEU A 19 -2.88 -11.21 -36.89
CA LEU A 19 -2.68 -12.27 -35.90
C LEU A 19 -3.40 -13.56 -36.31
N GLU A 20 -4.65 -13.46 -36.75
CA GLU A 20 -5.43 -14.59 -37.27
C GLU A 20 -4.77 -15.25 -38.47
N GLY A 21 -4.27 -14.45 -39.42
CA GLY A 21 -3.48 -14.94 -40.56
C GLY A 21 -2.20 -15.66 -40.15
N ALA A 22 -1.63 -15.31 -39.00
CA ALA A 22 -0.46 -15.96 -38.42
C ALA A 22 -0.79 -17.13 -37.47
N GLY A 23 -2.06 -17.54 -37.39
CA GLY A 23 -2.50 -18.69 -36.58
C GLY A 23 -2.78 -18.40 -35.11
N TRP A 24 -2.88 -17.12 -34.74
CA TRP A 24 -3.37 -16.70 -33.42
C TRP A 24 -4.88 -16.58 -33.41
N GLN A 25 -5.52 -16.89 -32.29
CA GLN A 25 -6.96 -16.76 -32.13
C GLN A 25 -7.26 -15.88 -30.93
N GLU A 26 -8.17 -14.92 -31.09
CA GLU A 26 -8.60 -14.07 -29.99
C GLU A 26 -9.33 -14.93 -28.94
N ALA A 27 -8.82 -14.91 -27.70
CA ALA A 27 -9.46 -15.59 -26.58
C ALA A 27 -10.70 -14.80 -26.14
N PRO A 28 -11.81 -15.48 -25.82
CA PRO A 28 -13.03 -14.81 -25.37
C PRO A 28 -12.76 -14.09 -24.05
N THR A 29 -12.64 -12.76 -24.11
CA THR A 29 -12.36 -11.95 -22.93
C THR A 29 -13.69 -11.59 -22.26
N ARG A 30 -14.02 -12.27 -21.15
CA ARG A 30 -15.28 -12.02 -20.41
C ARG A 30 -15.11 -10.83 -19.47
N GLY A 31 -16.12 -9.93 -19.47
CA GLY A 31 -16.25 -8.89 -18.44
C GLY A 31 -15.50 -7.58 -18.69
N LEU A 32 -15.05 -7.30 -19.93
CA LEU A 32 -14.46 -6.00 -20.25
C LEU A 32 -15.54 -4.91 -20.32
N ARG A 33 -15.20 -3.72 -19.82
CA ARG A 33 -15.99 -2.50 -20.02
C ARG A 33 -16.05 -2.18 -21.53
N PRO A 34 -17.09 -1.48 -22.00
CA PRO A 34 -17.07 -0.93 -23.35
C PRO A 34 -15.80 -0.10 -23.56
N PRO A 35 -15.13 -0.23 -24.72
CA PRO A 35 -13.88 0.48 -24.96
C PRO A 35 -14.12 1.99 -25.00
N LEU A 36 -13.15 2.76 -24.49
CA LEU A 36 -13.18 4.22 -24.53
C LEU A 36 -13.21 4.74 -25.97
N ARG A 37 -12.56 4.01 -26.89
CA ARG A 37 -12.61 4.27 -28.32
C ARG A 37 -13.33 3.12 -29.03
N PRO A 38 -14.46 3.39 -29.73
CA PRO A 38 -15.16 2.35 -30.48
C PRO A 38 -14.23 1.62 -31.46
N GLY A 39 -14.21 0.28 -31.39
CA GLY A 39 -13.40 -0.58 -32.24
C GLY A 39 -11.94 -0.80 -31.79
N GLU A 40 -11.52 -0.20 -30.67
CA GLU A 40 -10.17 -0.32 -30.11
C GLU A 40 -10.26 -0.73 -28.63
N PRO A 41 -10.25 -2.04 -28.31
CA PRO A 41 -10.24 -2.49 -26.93
C PRO A 41 -8.94 -2.10 -26.24
N GLU A 42 -9.01 -1.67 -24.97
CA GLU A 42 -7.83 -1.36 -24.17
C GLU A 42 -6.99 -2.60 -23.90
N THR A 43 -7.61 -3.79 -23.88
CA THR A 43 -6.94 -5.07 -23.69
C THR A 43 -7.59 -6.17 -24.55
N ALA A 44 -6.77 -7.06 -25.08
CA ALA A 44 -7.21 -8.30 -25.71
C ALA A 44 -6.16 -9.39 -25.46
N VAL A 45 -6.56 -10.65 -25.53
CA VAL A 45 -5.66 -11.80 -25.38
C VAL A 45 -5.80 -12.71 -26.59
N PHE A 46 -4.67 -13.18 -27.10
CA PHE A 46 -4.61 -14.12 -28.22
C PHE A 46 -3.88 -15.39 -27.81
N GLU A 47 -4.34 -16.52 -28.32
CA GLU A 47 -3.79 -17.85 -28.10
C GLU A 47 -3.23 -18.41 -29.40
N PHE A 48 -2.05 -19.04 -29.33
CA PHE A 48 -1.46 -19.73 -30.47
C PHE A 48 -1.57 -21.26 -30.31
N GLY A 49 -2.33 -21.89 -31.20
CA GLY A 49 -2.55 -23.35 -31.21
C GLY A 49 -3.34 -23.86 -29.99
N THR A 50 -3.53 -25.18 -29.88
CA THR A 50 -4.39 -25.83 -28.87
C THR A 50 -3.77 -25.94 -27.47
N GLY A 51 -2.81 -25.08 -27.12
CA GLY A 51 -2.33 -24.93 -25.74
C GLY A 51 -0.87 -24.58 -25.58
N GLY A 52 -0.46 -23.31 -25.73
CA GLY A 52 0.89 -23.00 -25.25
C GLY A 52 1.38 -21.57 -25.20
N ALA A 53 0.99 -20.67 -26.11
CA ALA A 53 1.51 -19.30 -26.06
C ALA A 53 0.37 -18.28 -25.97
N LEU A 54 0.49 -17.40 -24.99
CA LEU A 54 -0.40 -16.25 -24.79
C LEU A 54 0.28 -14.98 -25.30
N LEU A 55 -0.51 -14.14 -25.96
CA LEU A 55 -0.13 -12.80 -26.38
C LEU A 55 -1.17 -11.82 -25.86
N SER A 56 -0.77 -10.95 -24.97
CA SER A 56 -1.59 -9.85 -24.47
C SER A 56 -1.39 -8.62 -25.33
N TYR A 57 -2.47 -8.09 -25.89
CA TYR A 57 -2.53 -6.79 -26.52
C TYR A 57 -3.02 -5.76 -25.50
N SER A 58 -2.47 -4.56 -25.55
CA SER A 58 -3.08 -3.40 -24.89
C SER A 58 -2.91 -2.12 -25.68
N TYR A 59 -3.90 -1.24 -25.50
CA TYR A 59 -3.99 0.05 -26.17
C TYR A 59 -4.15 1.17 -25.16
N ASN A 60 -3.30 2.19 -25.27
CA ASN A 60 -3.42 3.42 -24.51
C ASN A 60 -4.04 4.51 -25.40
N PRO A 61 -5.33 4.85 -25.21
CA PRO A 61 -6.02 5.83 -26.05
C PRO A 61 -5.51 7.26 -25.89
N ALA A 62 -4.86 7.60 -24.78
CA ALA A 62 -4.36 8.97 -24.53
C ALA A 62 -3.18 9.34 -25.42
N VAL A 63 -2.37 8.35 -25.81
CA VAL A 63 -1.19 8.53 -26.65
C VAL A 63 -1.24 7.71 -27.93
N ASP A 64 -2.35 7.02 -28.20
CA ASP A 64 -2.53 6.10 -29.33
C ASP A 64 -1.34 5.13 -29.48
N LEU A 65 -0.97 4.51 -28.35
CA LEU A 65 0.13 3.53 -28.23
C LEU A 65 -0.45 2.13 -28.14
N ARG A 66 0.03 1.22 -28.98
CA ARG A 66 -0.33 -0.19 -28.96
C ARG A 66 0.89 -1.01 -28.55
N GLN A 67 0.69 -1.92 -27.63
CA GLN A 67 1.74 -2.82 -27.17
C GLN A 67 1.25 -4.26 -27.15
N ILE A 68 2.17 -5.17 -27.41
CA ILE A 68 1.96 -6.60 -27.28
C ILE A 68 3.01 -7.20 -26.34
N GLU A 69 2.59 -8.12 -25.49
CA GLU A 69 3.44 -8.85 -24.54
C GLU A 69 3.11 -10.33 -24.60
N GLY A 70 4.14 -11.18 -24.71
CA GLY A 70 3.92 -12.63 -24.74
C GLY A 70 5.20 -13.42 -24.70
N ASP A 71 5.06 -14.75 -24.59
CA ASP A 71 6.18 -15.68 -24.61
C ASP A 71 6.83 -15.75 -26.00
N ARG A 72 6.00 -15.58 -27.03
CA ARG A 72 6.40 -15.52 -28.43
C ARG A 72 5.66 -14.38 -29.11
N LEU A 73 6.40 -13.48 -29.73
CA LEU A 73 5.81 -12.42 -30.55
C LEU A 73 5.67 -12.88 -32.02
N PRO A 74 4.62 -12.45 -32.75
CA PRO A 74 4.46 -12.71 -34.18
C PRO A 74 5.58 -12.06 -34.99
N PRO A 75 6.04 -12.62 -36.12
CA PRO A 75 7.06 -11.99 -36.97
C PRO A 75 6.76 -10.52 -37.33
N GLU A 76 7.81 -9.70 -37.52
CA GLU A 76 7.68 -8.25 -37.74
C GLU A 76 7.01 -7.89 -39.08
N ASP A 77 7.11 -8.78 -40.07
CA ASP A 77 6.38 -8.71 -41.34
C ASP A 77 4.86 -8.93 -41.18
N VAL A 78 4.44 -9.59 -40.09
CA VAL A 78 3.02 -9.75 -39.74
C VAL A 78 2.51 -8.54 -38.97
N LEU A 79 3.26 -8.11 -37.94
CA LEU A 79 2.93 -6.95 -37.14
C LEU A 79 4.12 -5.98 -37.12
N PRO A 80 4.05 -4.88 -37.90
CA PRO A 80 5.06 -3.83 -37.88
C PRO A 80 5.26 -3.28 -36.47
N ARG A 81 6.52 -3.23 -36.04
CA ARG A 81 6.91 -2.76 -34.70
C ARG A 81 7.67 -1.45 -34.83
N ALA A 82 7.58 -0.65 -33.77
CA ALA A 82 8.47 0.48 -33.62
C ALA A 82 9.83 0.01 -33.12
N ASP A 83 10.89 0.53 -33.72
CA ASP A 83 12.25 0.29 -33.28
C ASP A 83 12.78 1.44 -32.40
N ALA A 84 14.05 1.35 -31.99
CA ALA A 84 14.67 2.40 -31.18
C ALA A 84 14.78 3.75 -31.91
N HIS A 85 14.87 3.74 -33.25
CA HIS A 85 14.95 4.96 -34.05
C HIS A 85 13.60 5.67 -34.11
N ASP A 86 12.51 4.93 -34.30
CA ASP A 86 11.14 5.46 -34.23
C ASP A 86 10.86 6.10 -32.87
N VAL A 87 11.23 5.40 -31.80
CA VAL A 87 11.00 5.89 -30.43
C VAL A 87 11.83 7.14 -30.14
N ALA A 88 13.11 7.17 -30.55
CA ALA A 88 13.94 8.36 -30.42
C ALA A 88 13.35 9.57 -31.18
N ARG A 89 12.82 9.34 -32.39
CA ARG A 89 12.12 10.35 -33.17
C ARG A 89 10.86 10.86 -32.46
N TRP A 90 10.08 9.98 -31.82
CA TRP A 90 8.90 10.40 -31.05
C TRP A 90 9.27 11.23 -29.83
N ILE A 91 10.31 10.85 -29.08
CA ILE A 91 10.81 11.62 -27.93
C ILE A 91 11.23 13.04 -28.35
N ALA A 92 11.85 13.16 -29.52
CA ALA A 92 12.26 14.45 -30.08
C ALA A 92 11.12 15.26 -30.72
N ASP A 93 9.90 14.70 -30.84
CA ASP A 93 8.79 15.38 -31.49
C ASP A 93 8.32 16.60 -30.67
N THR A 94 7.81 17.61 -31.35
CA THR A 94 7.26 18.83 -30.72
C THR A 94 5.83 18.65 -30.20
N ASP A 95 5.09 17.67 -30.73
CA ASP A 95 3.74 17.34 -30.26
C ASP A 95 3.80 16.62 -28.90
N PRO A 96 3.17 17.14 -27.83
CA PRO A 96 3.22 16.54 -26.51
C PRO A 96 2.70 15.10 -26.45
N ALA A 97 1.68 14.75 -27.24
CA ALA A 97 1.12 13.39 -27.24
C ALA A 97 2.09 12.39 -27.87
N THR A 98 2.72 12.77 -28.99
CA THR A 98 3.76 11.98 -29.66
C THR A 98 5.01 11.86 -28.79
N ARG A 99 5.40 12.94 -28.11
CA ARG A 99 6.50 12.90 -27.15
C ARG A 99 6.23 11.96 -25.99
N LEU A 100 5.05 12.06 -25.37
CA LEU A 100 4.64 11.16 -24.28
C LEU A 100 4.56 9.70 -24.76
N ARG A 101 4.08 9.46 -25.99
CA ARG A 101 4.14 8.14 -26.64
C ARG A 101 5.57 7.62 -26.70
N GLY A 102 6.52 8.45 -27.12
CA GLY A 102 7.95 8.14 -27.17
C GLY A 102 8.50 7.73 -25.80
N LEU A 103 8.18 8.48 -24.75
CA LEU A 103 8.64 8.19 -23.39
C LEU A 103 8.11 6.84 -22.88
N ILE A 104 6.81 6.56 -23.06
CA ILE A 104 6.19 5.31 -22.62
C ILE A 104 6.70 4.14 -23.48
N ALA A 105 6.84 4.32 -24.80
CA ALA A 105 7.36 3.30 -25.69
C ALA A 105 8.82 2.91 -25.35
N ALA A 106 9.66 3.90 -25.02
CA ALA A 106 11.02 3.66 -24.58
C ALA A 106 11.04 2.80 -23.30
N GLU A 107 10.18 3.11 -22.33
CA GLU A 107 10.03 2.32 -21.10
C GLU A 107 9.64 0.87 -21.41
N VAL A 108 8.61 0.68 -22.23
CA VAL A 108 8.09 -0.65 -22.60
C VAL A 108 9.15 -1.51 -23.27
N LEU A 109 9.98 -0.90 -24.13
CA LEU A 109 11.05 -1.57 -24.88
C LEU A 109 12.38 -1.64 -24.10
N GLY A 110 12.49 -1.02 -22.94
CA GLY A 110 13.72 -1.00 -22.14
C GLY A 110 14.90 -0.28 -22.82
N LEU A 111 14.64 0.80 -23.55
CA LEU A 111 15.64 1.54 -24.32
C LEU A 111 16.47 2.49 -23.43
N ASN A 112 17.24 1.93 -22.49
CA ASN A 112 18.02 2.69 -21.51
C ASN A 112 19.02 3.69 -22.13
N GLY A 113 19.46 3.45 -23.37
CA GLY A 113 20.31 4.37 -24.12
C GLY A 113 19.65 5.71 -24.46
N LEU A 114 18.33 5.84 -24.27
CA LEU A 114 17.55 7.07 -24.48
C LEU A 114 17.26 7.82 -23.17
N ALA A 115 17.81 7.39 -22.03
CA ALA A 115 17.45 7.93 -20.72
C ALA A 115 17.63 9.46 -20.59
N GLU A 116 18.76 9.99 -21.07
CA GLU A 116 19.06 11.43 -21.02
C GLU A 116 18.07 12.24 -21.86
N ALA A 117 17.90 11.87 -23.13
CA ALA A 117 16.92 12.50 -24.02
C ALA A 117 15.48 12.38 -23.48
N ALA A 118 15.13 11.26 -22.84
CA ALA A 118 13.83 11.06 -22.23
C ALA A 118 13.60 11.99 -21.01
N GLN A 119 14.62 12.23 -20.19
CA GLN A 119 14.53 13.17 -19.06
C GLN A 119 14.32 14.60 -19.54
N GLU A 120 15.10 15.05 -20.54
CA GLU A 120 14.94 16.39 -21.13
C GLU A 120 13.55 16.56 -21.74
N ALA A 121 13.11 15.60 -22.56
CA ALA A 121 11.80 15.63 -23.20
C ALA A 121 10.65 15.63 -22.18
N ALA A 122 10.80 14.90 -21.06
CA ALA A 122 9.80 14.87 -20.00
C ALA A 122 9.61 16.23 -19.32
N GLU A 123 10.67 17.03 -19.16
CA GLU A 123 10.59 18.37 -18.55
C GLU A 123 9.84 19.38 -19.42
N GLU A 124 9.94 19.22 -20.73
CA GLU A 124 9.28 20.08 -21.71
C GLU A 124 7.79 19.75 -21.91
N LEU A 125 7.28 18.66 -21.32
CA LEU A 125 5.86 18.32 -21.41
C LEU A 125 4.95 19.33 -20.67
N PRO A 126 3.71 19.50 -21.16
CA PRO A 126 2.66 20.22 -20.45
C PRO A 126 2.47 19.72 -19.00
N GLN A 127 2.10 20.63 -18.10
CA GLN A 127 2.09 20.38 -16.65
C GLN A 127 1.20 19.20 -16.22
N ASP A 128 0.10 18.98 -16.91
CA ASP A 128 -0.89 17.92 -16.67
C ASP A 128 -0.34 16.51 -16.95
N VAL A 129 0.55 16.36 -17.93
CA VAL A 129 1.15 15.07 -18.32
C VAL A 129 2.62 14.91 -17.94
N ARG A 130 3.27 16.00 -17.50
CA ARG A 130 4.69 16.02 -17.08
C ARG A 130 5.04 14.97 -16.04
N HIS A 131 4.15 14.74 -15.06
CA HIS A 131 4.39 13.73 -14.03
C HIS A 131 4.52 12.31 -14.63
N ILE A 132 3.66 11.98 -15.61
CA ILE A 132 3.68 10.68 -16.30
C ILE A 132 4.97 10.54 -17.11
N GLY A 133 5.34 11.59 -17.87
CA GLY A 133 6.58 11.60 -18.63
C GLY A 133 7.83 11.43 -17.76
N ARG A 134 7.89 12.11 -16.61
CA ARG A 134 8.99 11.96 -15.65
C ARG A 134 9.08 10.54 -15.08
N LEU A 135 7.95 9.91 -14.79
CA LEU A 135 7.93 8.52 -14.31
C LEU A 135 8.47 7.56 -15.36
N ALA A 136 8.08 7.71 -16.62
CA ALA A 136 8.60 6.89 -17.72
C ALA A 136 10.11 7.10 -17.91
N ALA A 137 10.58 8.36 -17.95
CA ALA A 137 12.00 8.69 -18.08
C ALA A 137 12.85 8.20 -16.90
N ALA A 138 12.33 8.27 -15.66
CA ALA A 138 13.02 7.77 -14.49
C ALA A 138 13.23 6.25 -14.53
N ARG A 139 12.32 5.49 -15.15
CA ARG A 139 12.42 4.04 -15.31
C ARG A 139 13.44 3.60 -16.36
N LEU A 140 13.81 4.50 -17.30
CA LEU A 140 14.85 4.27 -18.31
C LEU A 140 16.26 4.51 -17.78
N SER A 141 16.38 5.32 -16.73
CA SER A 141 17.67 5.62 -16.15
C SER A 141 18.19 4.34 -15.48
N PRO A 142 19.40 3.86 -15.81
CA PRO A 142 19.99 2.77 -15.06
C PRO A 142 20.00 3.19 -13.59
N PRO A 143 19.59 2.30 -12.67
CA PRO A 143 19.59 2.66 -11.27
C PRO A 143 21.01 3.09 -10.91
N GLU A 144 21.16 4.26 -10.27
CA GLU A 144 22.47 4.82 -9.90
C GLU A 144 23.40 3.72 -9.36
N PRO A 145 24.72 3.77 -9.58
CA PRO A 145 25.67 2.76 -9.07
C PRO A 145 25.55 2.49 -7.55
N ALA A 146 24.91 3.37 -6.78
CA ALA A 146 24.48 3.15 -5.40
C ALA A 146 23.41 2.04 -5.21
N ALA A 147 22.83 1.52 -6.29
CA ALA A 147 21.78 0.51 -6.32
C ALA A 147 22.28 -0.92 -6.56
N MET A 148 23.55 -1.12 -6.94
CA MET A 148 24.14 -2.48 -7.04
C MET A 148 24.28 -3.19 -5.68
N GLY A 149 23.98 -2.50 -4.56
CA GLY A 149 23.89 -3.10 -3.23
C GLY A 149 22.47 -3.17 -2.66
N ARG A 150 21.43 -2.74 -3.40
CA ARG A 150 20.06 -2.73 -2.90
C ARG A 150 19.38 -4.05 -3.23
N THR A 151 18.92 -4.73 -2.19
CA THR A 151 18.17 -5.98 -2.27
C THR A 151 16.83 -5.78 -3.01
N ALA A 152 16.22 -6.87 -3.49
CA ALA A 152 14.88 -6.86 -4.10
C ALA A 152 13.82 -6.16 -3.22
N PHE A 153 14.07 -6.08 -1.91
CA PHE A 153 13.30 -5.30 -0.95
C PHE A 153 13.15 -3.83 -1.35
N ALA A 154 14.22 -3.16 -1.80
CA ALA A 154 14.19 -1.74 -2.14
C ALA A 154 13.30 -1.42 -3.36
N ALA A 155 13.05 -2.43 -4.21
CA ALA A 155 12.18 -2.30 -5.39
C ALA A 155 10.68 -2.44 -5.05
N LEU A 156 10.33 -2.93 -3.86
CA LEU A 156 8.93 -3.05 -3.45
C LEU A 156 8.29 -1.66 -3.22
N PRO A 157 6.99 -1.48 -3.46
CA PRO A 157 6.24 -0.31 -3.02
C PRO A 157 6.37 -0.05 -1.50
N PRO A 158 6.27 1.21 -1.01
CA PRO A 158 6.48 1.54 0.40
C PRO A 158 5.65 0.71 1.40
N VAL A 159 4.36 0.50 1.12
CA VAL A 159 3.47 -0.32 1.96
C VAL A 159 3.96 -1.77 2.04
N LEU A 160 4.35 -2.34 0.90
CA LEU A 160 4.88 -3.70 0.83
C LEU A 160 6.26 -3.80 1.50
N ARG A 161 7.11 -2.77 1.42
CA ARG A 161 8.37 -2.74 2.18
C ARG A 161 8.13 -2.82 3.68
N ARG A 162 7.19 -2.03 4.23
CA ARG A 162 6.86 -2.07 5.66
C ARG A 162 6.35 -3.44 6.08
N ALA A 163 5.41 -3.99 5.30
CA ALA A 163 4.87 -5.33 5.49
C ALA A 163 5.96 -6.42 5.49
N THR A 164 6.77 -6.46 4.43
CA THR A 164 7.85 -7.43 4.26
C THR A 164 8.89 -7.34 5.38
N LEU A 165 9.28 -6.13 5.79
CA LEU A 165 10.26 -5.95 6.86
C LEU A 165 9.73 -6.50 8.20
N ARG A 166 8.45 -6.25 8.51
CA ARG A 166 7.82 -6.75 9.75
C ARG A 166 7.63 -8.26 9.73
N GLN A 167 7.20 -8.82 8.60
CA GLN A 167 7.13 -10.26 8.41
C GLN A 167 8.49 -10.91 8.63
N MET A 168 9.54 -10.34 8.02
CA MET A 168 10.92 -10.81 8.21
C MET A 168 11.37 -10.71 9.67
N MET A 169 10.98 -9.67 10.40
CA MET A 169 11.28 -9.56 11.83
C MET A 169 10.56 -10.61 12.69
N ALA A 170 9.34 -10.99 12.32
CA ALA A 170 8.59 -12.05 12.98
C ALA A 170 9.21 -13.42 12.72
N ASP A 171 9.56 -13.72 11.46
CA ASP A 171 10.08 -15.03 11.04
C ASP A 171 11.56 -15.24 11.37
N ARG A 172 12.31 -14.16 11.62
CA ARG A 172 13.76 -14.13 11.88
C ARG A 172 14.59 -14.98 10.89
N PRO A 173 14.41 -14.83 9.56
CA PRO A 173 15.11 -15.66 8.60
C PRO A 173 16.61 -15.30 8.54
N ALA A 174 17.44 -16.28 8.17
CA ALA A 174 18.84 -16.03 7.84
C ALA A 174 18.95 -15.01 6.69
N GLY A 175 19.83 -14.00 6.84
CA GLY A 175 20.05 -12.97 5.81
C GLY A 175 19.29 -11.64 6.02
N ALA A 176 18.55 -11.49 7.13
CA ALA A 176 17.83 -10.26 7.48
C ALA A 176 18.71 -9.00 7.48
N LYS A 177 20.01 -9.14 7.73
CA LYS A 177 20.98 -8.05 7.83
C LYS A 177 21.06 -7.15 6.60
N LEU A 178 20.98 -7.71 5.38
CA LEU A 178 21.03 -6.91 4.16
C LEU A 178 19.77 -6.06 4.00
N VAL A 179 18.60 -6.65 4.27
CA VAL A 179 17.31 -5.96 4.24
C VAL A 179 17.24 -4.87 5.32
N LEU A 180 17.75 -5.14 6.53
CA LEU A 180 17.86 -4.14 7.59
C LEU A 180 18.76 -2.96 7.18
N ALA A 181 19.90 -3.24 6.54
CA ALA A 181 20.80 -2.21 6.06
C ALA A 181 20.15 -1.32 4.99
N ASP A 182 19.35 -1.91 4.08
CA ASP A 182 18.60 -1.16 3.08
C ASP A 182 17.47 -0.33 3.70
N ALA A 183 16.70 -0.92 4.61
CA ALA A 183 15.63 -0.23 5.32
C ALA A 183 16.14 0.95 6.16
N LEU A 184 17.35 0.87 6.74
CA LEU A 184 17.99 1.99 7.44
C LEU A 184 18.38 3.17 6.54
N ARG A 185 18.45 2.95 5.21
CA ARG A 185 18.72 3.99 4.20
C ARG A 185 17.46 4.44 3.47
N ASP A 186 16.31 3.84 3.78
CA ASP A 186 15.04 4.19 3.14
C ASP A 186 14.64 5.61 3.59
N PRO A 187 14.12 6.44 2.67
CA PRO A 187 13.56 7.75 3.04
C PRO A 187 12.34 7.65 3.95
N ASP A 188 11.71 6.48 4.07
CA ASP A 188 10.62 6.23 5.00
C ASP A 188 11.13 6.07 6.44
N PRO A 189 10.89 7.04 7.34
CA PRO A 189 11.39 6.99 8.71
C PRO A 189 10.78 5.85 9.54
N GLU A 190 9.60 5.33 9.15
CA GLU A 190 9.00 4.17 9.81
C GLU A 190 9.80 2.89 9.50
N LEU A 191 10.25 2.73 8.24
CA LEU A 191 11.14 1.63 7.85
C LEU A 191 12.47 1.70 8.59
N ALA A 192 13.06 2.89 8.67
CA ALA A 192 14.30 3.10 9.41
C ALA A 192 14.13 2.75 10.90
N ALA A 193 13.05 3.20 11.54
CA ALA A 193 12.75 2.88 12.93
C ALA A 193 12.55 1.37 13.16
N THR A 194 11.75 0.71 12.31
CA THR A 194 11.56 -0.75 12.35
C THR A 194 12.89 -1.48 12.19
N ALA A 195 13.75 -1.05 11.25
CA ALA A 195 15.06 -1.65 11.03
C ALA A 195 16.03 -1.45 12.20
N MET A 196 15.95 -0.33 12.93
CA MET A 196 16.72 -0.13 14.17
C MET A 196 16.32 -1.12 15.26
N ILE A 197 15.02 -1.42 15.39
CA ILE A 197 14.52 -2.41 16.34
C ILE A 197 14.99 -3.81 15.91
N GLY A 198 14.88 -4.14 14.62
CA GLY A 198 15.42 -5.38 14.05
C GLY A 198 16.91 -5.55 14.32
N ALA A 199 17.71 -4.51 14.07
CA ALA A 199 19.15 -4.52 14.33
C ALA A 199 19.49 -4.73 15.82
N ALA A 200 18.73 -4.08 16.73
CA ALA A 200 18.92 -4.28 18.16
C ALA A 200 18.61 -5.72 18.59
N ARG A 201 17.55 -6.34 18.03
CA ARG A 201 17.13 -7.71 18.34
C ARG A 201 18.06 -8.77 17.74
N ASP A 202 18.62 -8.51 16.56
CA ASP A 202 19.58 -9.40 15.89
C ASP A 202 20.97 -9.37 16.57
N GLY A 203 21.34 -8.25 17.20
CA GLY A 203 22.64 -8.08 17.85
C GLY A 203 23.81 -7.92 16.87
N GLY A 204 23.54 -7.68 15.58
CA GLY A 204 24.55 -7.51 14.54
C GLY A 204 25.32 -6.19 14.64
N THR A 205 26.53 -6.23 15.23
CA THR A 205 27.42 -5.08 15.49
C THR A 205 27.69 -4.17 14.28
N ASP A 206 27.66 -4.74 13.07
CA ASP A 206 28.10 -4.06 11.85
C ASP A 206 27.09 -3.03 11.31
N LEU A 207 25.88 -2.97 11.87
CA LEU A 207 24.85 -2.01 11.46
C LEU A 207 24.96 -0.64 12.16
N GLY A 208 25.87 -0.49 13.14
CA GLY A 208 25.97 0.73 13.96
C GLY A 208 26.17 2.02 13.14
N LYS A 209 26.98 1.97 12.07
CA LYS A 209 27.17 3.12 11.18
C LYS A 209 25.88 3.50 10.44
N ALA A 210 25.14 2.52 9.92
CA ALA A 210 23.88 2.75 9.22
C ALA A 210 22.82 3.33 10.18
N VAL A 211 22.69 2.79 11.39
CA VAL A 211 21.80 3.33 12.44
C VAL A 211 22.15 4.78 12.79
N LYS A 212 23.44 5.13 12.83
CA LYS A 212 23.88 6.51 13.08
C LYS A 212 23.58 7.45 11.92
N GLN A 213 23.39 6.96 10.70
CA GLN A 213 23.15 7.79 9.52
C GLN A 213 21.67 7.87 9.13
N ALA A 214 20.85 6.91 9.59
CA ALA A 214 19.43 6.85 9.30
C ALA A 214 18.68 8.12 9.73
N ASP A 215 17.82 8.60 8.84
CA ASP A 215 16.87 9.67 9.13
C ASP A 215 15.68 9.10 9.92
N ILE A 216 15.28 9.83 10.95
CA ILE A 216 14.15 9.48 11.83
C ILE A 216 13.14 10.63 11.93
N ALA A 217 13.29 11.66 11.10
CA ALA A 217 12.36 12.79 11.06
C ALA A 217 11.05 12.35 10.39
N VAL A 218 10.02 12.12 11.20
CA VAL A 218 8.67 11.81 10.71
C VAL A 218 7.86 13.12 10.62
N PRO A 219 7.39 13.52 9.43
CA PRO A 219 6.52 14.68 9.29
C PRO A 219 5.29 14.58 10.19
N GLY A 220 5.11 15.61 11.01
CA GLY A 220 3.97 15.79 11.90
C GLY A 220 3.86 14.79 13.07
N LEU A 221 4.91 14.00 13.32
CA LEU A 221 5.06 13.34 14.60
C LEU A 221 5.31 14.36 15.72
N ASP A 222 4.60 14.20 16.84
CA ASP A 222 4.73 15.12 17.96
C ASP A 222 6.07 14.99 18.71
N ARG A 223 6.29 15.89 19.68
CA ARG A 223 7.54 15.91 20.47
C ARG A 223 7.78 14.60 21.23
N ALA A 224 6.71 13.94 21.69
CA ALA A 224 6.81 12.70 22.46
C ALA A 224 7.17 11.52 21.54
N GLY A 225 6.54 11.40 20.37
CA GLY A 225 6.87 10.43 19.34
C GLY A 225 8.31 10.60 18.84
N MET A 226 8.73 11.83 18.55
CA MET A 226 10.13 12.11 18.18
C MET A 226 11.12 11.75 19.29
N ALA A 227 10.76 11.93 20.57
CA ALA A 227 11.58 11.49 21.68
C ALA A 227 11.72 9.96 21.75
N ARG A 228 10.63 9.21 21.46
CA ARG A 228 10.67 7.74 21.37
C ARG A 228 11.56 7.27 20.21
N LEU A 229 11.48 7.88 19.03
CA LEU A 229 12.36 7.52 17.90
C LEU A 229 13.84 7.78 18.21
N LYS A 230 14.15 8.90 18.88
CA LYS A 230 15.50 9.17 19.36
C LYS A 230 15.97 8.14 20.40
N ALA A 231 15.07 7.72 21.29
CA ALA A 231 15.36 6.67 22.27
C ALA A 231 15.63 5.32 21.59
N ILE A 232 14.83 4.93 20.59
CA ILE A 232 15.07 3.73 19.76
C ILE A 232 16.48 3.79 19.17
N ARG A 233 16.82 4.88 18.46
CA ARG A 233 18.14 5.02 17.84
C ARG A 233 19.28 4.94 18.85
N GLY A 234 19.16 5.65 19.99
CA GLY A 234 20.18 5.64 21.03
C GLY A 234 20.38 4.26 21.65
N LEU A 235 19.30 3.60 22.05
CA LEU A 235 19.33 2.29 22.69
C LEU A 235 19.76 1.18 21.71
N THR A 236 19.41 1.29 20.42
CA THR A 236 19.93 0.39 19.38
C THR A 236 21.45 0.53 19.29
N LEU A 237 22.00 1.75 19.22
CA LEU A 237 23.45 1.96 19.17
C LEU A 237 24.16 1.43 20.43
N GLU A 238 23.57 1.62 21.61
CA GLU A 238 24.10 1.05 22.85
C GLU A 238 24.08 -0.48 22.83
N THR A 239 22.99 -1.09 22.39
CA THR A 239 22.88 -2.55 22.22
C THR A 239 23.93 -3.10 21.27
N LEU A 240 24.09 -2.46 20.10
CA LEU A 240 25.07 -2.86 19.08
C LEU A 240 26.52 -2.68 19.55
N SER A 241 26.75 -1.88 20.59
CA SER A 241 28.06 -1.71 21.23
C SER A 241 28.29 -2.68 22.41
N GLY A 242 27.38 -3.65 22.62
CA GLY A 242 27.44 -4.63 23.70
C GLY A 242 26.77 -4.19 25.02
N GLY A 243 26.11 -3.03 25.03
CA GLY A 243 25.33 -2.55 26.17
C GLY A 243 24.11 -3.41 26.46
N ARG A 244 23.64 -3.39 27.71
CA ARG A 244 22.47 -4.14 28.17
C ARG A 244 21.59 -3.27 29.08
N PRO A 245 20.27 -3.51 29.12
CA PRO A 245 19.41 -2.87 30.11
C PRO A 245 19.89 -3.21 31.51
N GLY A 246 19.95 -2.21 32.40
CA GLY A 246 20.26 -2.46 33.81
C GLY A 246 19.13 -3.18 34.53
N ASP A 247 19.40 -3.65 35.75
CA ASP A 247 18.42 -4.42 36.54
C ASP A 247 17.32 -3.53 37.15
N THR A 248 17.59 -2.23 37.34
CA THR A 248 16.63 -1.29 37.93
C THR A 248 15.42 -1.05 37.02
N ASP A 249 14.23 -0.97 37.61
CA ASP A 249 12.98 -0.74 36.87
C ASP A 249 12.74 0.75 36.56
N THR A 250 13.64 1.32 35.77
CA THR A 250 13.51 2.69 35.27
C THR A 250 12.72 2.73 33.95
N PRO A 251 12.03 3.83 33.61
CA PRO A 251 11.35 3.97 32.32
C PRO A 251 12.24 3.65 31.11
N ARG A 252 13.50 4.09 31.15
CA ARG A 252 14.50 3.78 30.12
C ARG A 252 14.78 2.29 30.01
N ASN A 253 15.01 1.60 31.13
CA ASN A 253 15.30 0.15 31.11
C ASN A 253 14.07 -0.66 30.68
N ARG A 254 12.85 -0.26 31.06
CA ARG A 254 11.61 -0.87 30.54
C ARG A 254 11.50 -0.72 29.03
N PHE A 255 11.71 0.49 28.50
CA PHE A 255 11.71 0.74 27.07
C PHE A 255 12.79 -0.08 26.34
N TRP A 256 14.00 -0.18 26.91
CA TRP A 256 15.08 -0.99 26.34
C TRP A 256 14.75 -2.49 26.34
N ARG A 257 14.18 -3.03 27.42
CA ARG A 257 13.72 -4.43 27.46
C ARG A 257 12.65 -4.70 26.41
N ALA A 258 11.68 -3.79 26.25
CA ALA A 258 10.64 -3.89 25.22
C ALA A 258 11.23 -3.80 23.79
N LEU A 259 12.23 -2.93 23.57
CA LEU A 259 12.97 -2.83 22.30
C LEU A 259 13.56 -4.19 21.91
N LEU A 260 14.15 -4.90 22.88
CA LEU A 260 14.74 -6.22 22.71
C LEU A 260 13.69 -7.35 22.61
N GLY A 261 12.39 -7.02 22.64
CA GLY A 261 11.29 -7.99 22.49
C GLY A 261 10.91 -8.71 23.78
N GLN A 262 11.33 -8.19 24.95
CA GLN A 262 10.83 -8.73 26.22
C GLN A 262 9.39 -8.26 26.45
N PRO A 263 8.48 -9.14 26.94
CA PRO A 263 7.10 -8.78 27.21
C PRO A 263 7.00 -7.55 28.13
N SER A 264 6.10 -6.63 27.77
CA SER A 264 5.79 -5.47 28.60
C SER A 264 4.35 -5.03 28.34
N ASP A 265 3.59 -4.81 29.41
CA ASP A 265 2.21 -4.30 29.32
C ASP A 265 2.16 -2.76 29.31
N SER A 266 3.29 -2.11 28.99
CA SER A 266 3.40 -0.66 29.02
C SER A 266 3.00 -0.03 27.69
N ARG A 267 2.61 1.24 27.70
CA ARG A 267 2.37 2.01 26.45
C ARG A 267 3.58 2.06 25.52
N ASP A 268 4.77 1.81 26.06
CA ASP A 268 6.00 1.78 25.30
C ASP A 268 6.12 0.52 24.44
N SER A 269 5.53 -0.62 24.86
CA SER A 269 5.45 -1.80 23.99
C SER A 269 4.51 -1.57 22.83
N ALA A 270 3.33 -0.95 23.04
CA ALA A 270 2.41 -0.63 21.96
C ALA A 270 3.08 0.17 20.82
N PHE A 271 3.90 1.17 21.15
CA PHE A 271 4.64 1.93 20.12
C PHE A 271 5.64 1.07 19.34
N LEU A 272 6.33 0.14 20.01
CA LEU A 272 7.29 -0.77 19.37
C LEU A 272 6.58 -1.89 18.59
N ASP A 273 5.43 -2.35 19.07
CA ASP A 273 4.57 -3.33 18.43
C ASP A 273 3.97 -2.76 17.15
N ALA A 274 3.50 -1.51 17.15
CA ALA A 274 3.11 -0.80 15.94
C ALA A 274 4.23 -0.73 14.89
N LEU A 275 5.50 -0.75 15.29
CA LEU A 275 6.62 -0.75 14.35
C LEU A 275 7.00 -2.16 13.87
N THR A 276 6.67 -3.21 14.63
CA THR A 276 7.24 -4.56 14.41
C THR A 276 6.24 -5.68 14.17
N LEU A 277 4.96 -5.51 14.51
CA LEU A 277 3.95 -6.54 14.27
C LEU A 277 3.68 -6.68 12.76
N PRO A 278 3.72 -7.92 12.22
CA PRO A 278 3.43 -8.14 10.81
C PRO A 278 1.99 -7.70 10.47
N PRO A 279 1.74 -7.33 9.20
CA PRO A 279 0.39 -7.14 8.75
C PRO A 279 -0.38 -8.47 8.86
N PRO A 280 -1.69 -8.40 9.03
CA PRO A 280 -2.53 -9.57 9.24
C PRO A 280 -2.89 -10.30 7.95
N GLU A 281 -3.51 -11.47 8.12
CA GLU A 281 -4.07 -12.26 7.02
C GLU A 281 -5.29 -11.56 6.38
N ILE A 282 -5.28 -11.42 5.05
CA ILE A 282 -6.40 -10.87 4.26
C ILE A 282 -7.28 -12.05 3.82
N VAL A 283 -8.60 -11.97 4.07
CA VAL A 283 -9.56 -13.00 3.68
C VAL A 283 -10.36 -12.52 2.45
N PRO A 284 -10.10 -13.05 1.25
CA PRO A 284 -10.90 -12.70 0.08
C PRO A 284 -12.32 -13.28 0.22
N VAL A 285 -13.34 -12.42 0.09
CA VAL A 285 -14.74 -12.87 -0.02
C VAL A 285 -15.22 -12.65 -1.46
N PRO A 286 -15.56 -13.71 -2.20
CA PRO A 286 -16.08 -13.57 -3.57
C PRO A 286 -17.35 -12.69 -3.58
N ARG A 287 -17.39 -11.63 -4.39
CA ARG A 287 -18.67 -11.02 -4.79
C ARG A 287 -19.27 -11.86 -5.91
N GLY A 288 -20.60 -11.99 -5.93
CA GLY A 288 -21.29 -12.36 -7.17
C GLY A 288 -21.03 -11.33 -8.28
N GLU A 289 -20.63 -11.84 -9.46
CA GLU A 289 -20.55 -11.23 -10.80
C GLU A 289 -19.97 -9.81 -11.04
N SER A 290 -19.58 -9.03 -10.02
CA SER A 290 -18.84 -7.76 -10.20
C SER A 290 -17.99 -7.41 -8.97
N ASP A 291 -16.68 -7.23 -9.13
CA ASP A 291 -15.68 -6.69 -8.17
C ASP A 291 -15.79 -7.13 -6.70
N THR A 292 -14.90 -8.02 -6.24
CA THR A 292 -14.81 -8.53 -4.87
C THR A 292 -14.73 -7.43 -3.78
N LEU A 293 -15.59 -7.50 -2.74
CA LEU A 293 -15.33 -6.83 -1.47
C LEU A 293 -14.23 -7.64 -0.81
N VAL A 294 -13.11 -6.98 -0.57
CA VAL A 294 -12.03 -7.58 0.19
C VAL A 294 -12.29 -7.27 1.66
N PHE A 295 -12.39 -8.31 2.47
CA PHE A 295 -12.53 -8.18 3.90
C PHE A 295 -11.20 -8.49 4.58
N HIS A 296 -10.97 -7.78 5.67
CA HIS A 296 -9.87 -7.99 6.55
C HIS A 296 -10.38 -8.70 7.83
N ARG A 297 -9.78 -9.84 8.20
CA ARG A 297 -10.18 -10.61 9.39
C ARG A 297 -9.57 -10.00 10.64
N ILE A 298 -10.42 -9.59 11.57
CA ILE A 298 -10.05 -9.18 12.91
C ILE A 298 -10.22 -10.38 13.85
N ALA A 299 -9.11 -10.84 14.42
CA ALA A 299 -9.12 -11.94 15.38
C ALA A 299 -9.69 -11.51 16.74
N ALA A 300 -10.25 -12.48 17.48
CA ALA A 300 -10.72 -12.33 18.86
C ALA A 300 -9.54 -12.26 19.86
N GLU A 301 -8.64 -11.31 19.63
CA GLU A 301 -7.45 -11.08 20.45
C GLU A 301 -7.42 -9.64 20.99
N PRO A 302 -6.58 -9.31 21.98
CA PRO A 302 -6.53 -7.97 22.55
C PRO A 302 -6.02 -6.91 21.54
N HIS A 303 -6.91 -6.01 21.12
CA HIS A 303 -6.59 -4.84 20.31
C HIS A 303 -6.40 -3.60 21.18
N TRP A 304 -5.59 -2.66 20.71
CA TRP A 304 -5.46 -1.35 21.36
C TRP A 304 -6.47 -0.38 20.76
N ILE A 305 -7.31 0.21 21.61
CA ILE A 305 -8.27 1.27 21.24
C ILE A 305 -8.08 2.50 22.14
N GLY A 306 -8.54 3.67 21.71
CA GLY A 306 -8.57 4.88 22.53
C GLY A 306 -9.68 4.84 23.60
N HIS A 307 -9.72 5.87 24.45
CA HIS A 307 -10.88 6.14 25.31
C HIS A 307 -11.87 7.10 24.64
N GLU A 308 -13.17 6.86 24.84
CA GLU A 308 -14.26 7.69 24.32
C GLU A 308 -14.27 9.13 24.89
N LYS A 309 -13.78 9.33 26.12
CA LYS A 309 -13.69 10.64 26.78
C LYS A 309 -12.33 10.80 27.46
N PRO A 310 -11.49 11.78 27.06
CA PRO A 310 -10.39 12.17 27.92
C PRO A 310 -10.97 12.70 29.25
N PRO A 311 -10.45 12.29 30.41
CA PRO A 311 -10.92 12.82 31.70
C PRO A 311 -10.84 14.35 31.67
N GLU A 312 -11.93 14.99 32.11
CA GLU A 312 -12.17 16.43 31.96
C GLU A 312 -10.93 17.26 32.31
N GLY A 313 -10.53 18.14 31.39
CA GLY A 313 -9.51 19.16 31.63
C GLY A 313 -8.04 18.75 31.42
N ARG A 314 -7.73 17.50 31.03
CA ARG A 314 -6.35 17.11 30.67
C ARG A 314 -6.22 16.74 29.20
N VAL A 315 -6.01 17.75 28.37
CA VAL A 315 -5.55 17.59 26.97
C VAL A 315 -4.02 17.44 26.99
N HIS A 316 -3.53 16.27 27.40
CA HIS A 316 -2.12 15.93 27.26
C HIS A 316 -2.00 14.55 26.62
N HIS A 317 -1.59 14.57 25.34
CA HIS A 317 -0.87 13.53 24.58
C HIS A 317 -1.41 12.11 24.65
N ALA A 318 -1.76 11.58 23.46
CA ALA A 318 -2.29 10.24 23.26
C ALA A 318 -3.57 9.96 24.07
N ALA A 319 -4.70 9.78 23.39
CA ALA A 319 -5.81 9.04 24.00
C ALA A 319 -5.22 7.83 24.72
N PRO A 320 -5.47 7.64 26.03
CA PRO A 320 -4.89 6.49 26.71
C PRO A 320 -5.34 5.25 25.95
N LEU A 321 -4.38 4.45 25.49
CA LEU A 321 -4.69 3.21 24.81
C LEU A 321 -5.13 2.21 25.88
N GLN A 322 -6.31 1.65 25.70
CA GLN A 322 -6.81 0.52 26.48
C GLN A 322 -6.81 -0.73 25.61
N ARG A 323 -6.68 -1.90 26.23
CA ARG A 323 -6.86 -3.18 25.56
C ARG A 323 -8.35 -3.51 25.52
N TRP A 324 -8.84 -3.85 24.34
CA TRP A 324 -10.20 -4.32 24.11
C TRP A 324 -10.13 -5.58 23.26
N THR A 325 -10.90 -6.60 23.63
CA THR A 325 -10.94 -7.88 22.92
C THR A 325 -12.35 -8.07 22.37
N PRO A 326 -12.53 -8.28 21.06
CA PRO A 326 -13.84 -8.59 20.50
C PRO A 326 -14.33 -9.93 21.02
N GLU A 327 -15.65 -10.06 21.23
CA GLU A 327 -16.26 -11.29 21.74
C GLU A 327 -16.12 -12.46 20.76
N ALA A 328 -16.05 -12.17 19.46
CA ALA A 328 -15.87 -13.12 18.38
C ALA A 328 -15.05 -12.50 17.25
N PRO A 329 -14.35 -13.30 16.43
CA PRO A 329 -13.68 -12.77 15.25
C PRO A 329 -14.72 -12.23 14.26
N PHE A 330 -14.38 -11.15 13.58
CA PHE A 330 -15.21 -10.54 12.56
C PHE A 330 -14.37 -10.19 11.34
N ALA A 331 -15.01 -9.88 10.21
CA ALA A 331 -14.34 -9.35 9.04
C ALA A 331 -14.90 -7.98 8.70
N ILE A 332 -14.03 -7.06 8.29
CA ILE A 332 -14.40 -5.69 7.95
C ILE A 332 -13.87 -5.33 6.57
N SER A 333 -14.66 -4.60 5.78
CA SER A 333 -14.26 -4.21 4.42
C SER A 333 -12.98 -3.37 4.45
N VAL A 334 -12.03 -3.71 3.58
CA VAL A 334 -10.74 -3.01 3.43
C VAL A 334 -10.93 -1.57 2.96
N THR A 335 -11.92 -1.36 2.10
CA THR A 335 -12.31 -0.04 1.57
C THR A 335 -13.69 0.35 2.11
N ALA A 336 -13.86 1.64 2.42
CA ALA A 336 -15.19 2.19 2.62
C ALA A 336 -15.90 2.36 1.27
N ASP A 337 -17.22 2.31 1.28
CA ASP A 337 -18.03 2.83 0.20
C ASP A 337 -18.05 4.35 0.30
N ASP A 338 -17.34 5.02 -0.61
CA ASP A 338 -17.20 6.48 -0.67
C ASP A 338 -18.54 7.20 -0.95
N SER A 339 -19.63 6.47 -1.18
CA SER A 339 -20.97 7.03 -1.24
C SER A 339 -21.36 7.60 0.12
N ALA A 340 -21.32 8.93 0.24
CA ALA A 340 -21.78 9.62 1.44
C ALA A 340 -23.32 9.51 1.53
N LEU A 341 -23.80 8.76 2.52
CA LEU A 341 -25.22 8.40 2.69
C LEU A 341 -25.73 8.80 4.08
N PRO A 342 -27.02 9.16 4.21
CA PRO A 342 -27.70 9.17 5.50
C PRO A 342 -27.73 7.76 6.12
N PHE A 343 -27.82 7.67 7.45
CA PHE A 343 -27.77 6.39 8.19
C PHE A 343 -28.78 5.35 7.69
N ASP A 344 -30.05 5.72 7.54
CA ASP A 344 -31.10 4.80 7.07
C ASP A 344 -30.80 4.23 5.67
N ARG A 345 -30.24 5.06 4.78
CA ARG A 345 -29.83 4.64 3.42
C ARG A 345 -28.59 3.75 3.44
N ALA A 346 -27.70 3.95 4.41
CA ALA A 346 -26.56 3.06 4.62
C ALA A 346 -27.03 1.65 5.04
N LEU A 347 -28.04 1.56 5.91
CA LEU A 347 -28.66 0.29 6.33
C LEU A 347 -29.38 -0.42 5.17
N GLU A 348 -30.19 0.30 4.38
CA GLU A 348 -30.84 -0.25 3.19
C GLU A 348 -29.80 -0.81 2.20
N ARG A 349 -28.70 -0.09 1.98
CA ARG A 349 -27.62 -0.51 1.09
C ARG A 349 -26.88 -1.74 1.63
N LEU A 350 -26.64 -1.83 2.93
CA LEU A 350 -26.09 -3.04 3.57
C LEU A 350 -27.00 -4.25 3.38
N SER A 351 -28.32 -4.08 3.54
CA SER A 351 -29.29 -5.16 3.31
C SER A 351 -29.21 -5.66 1.87
N ALA A 352 -29.23 -4.74 0.88
CA ALA A 352 -29.12 -5.11 -0.53
C ALA A 352 -27.78 -5.80 -0.86
N LEU A 353 -26.67 -5.35 -0.25
CA LEU A 353 -25.38 -6.02 -0.38
C LEU A 353 -25.39 -7.41 0.27
N SER A 354 -26.07 -7.56 1.40
CA SER A 354 -26.19 -8.85 2.10
C SER A 354 -26.90 -9.88 1.23
N ASP A 355 -28.03 -9.50 0.63
CA ASP A 355 -28.80 -10.33 -0.28
C ASP A 355 -27.98 -10.74 -1.52
N LYS A 356 -27.24 -9.78 -2.10
CA LYS A 356 -26.39 -10.04 -3.27
C LYS A 356 -25.25 -11.01 -2.96
N LEU A 357 -24.70 -10.98 -1.76
CA LEU A 357 -23.53 -11.77 -1.37
C LEU A 357 -23.91 -13.10 -0.70
N GLY A 358 -25.17 -13.29 -0.31
CA GLY A 358 -25.58 -14.43 0.51
C GLY A 358 -24.87 -14.42 1.88
N LYS A 359 -24.55 -13.24 2.41
CA LYS A 359 -23.86 -13.03 3.69
C LYS A 359 -24.57 -11.94 4.47
N THR A 360 -24.76 -12.12 5.77
CA THR A 360 -25.30 -11.06 6.62
C THR A 360 -24.23 -10.01 6.88
N LEU A 361 -24.36 -8.85 6.25
CA LEU A 361 -23.50 -7.69 6.51
C LEU A 361 -24.15 -6.76 7.53
N ARG A 362 -23.33 -6.10 8.32
CA ARG A 362 -23.72 -5.09 9.31
C ARG A 362 -22.76 -3.90 9.29
N LEU A 363 -23.12 -2.84 10.01
CA LEU A 363 -22.14 -1.84 10.41
C LEU A 363 -21.22 -2.43 11.50
N PRO A 364 -19.95 -2.03 11.57
CA PRO A 364 -19.10 -2.33 12.71
C PRO A 364 -19.60 -1.58 13.96
N THR A 365 -19.30 -2.10 15.14
CA THR A 365 -19.32 -1.25 16.35
C THR A 365 -18.25 -0.18 16.25
N ALA A 366 -18.34 0.83 17.10
CA ALA A 366 -17.31 1.84 17.18
C ALA A 366 -15.94 1.26 17.59
N GLU A 367 -15.91 0.34 18.55
CA GLU A 367 -14.70 -0.36 19.01
C GLU A 367 -14.12 -1.27 17.92
N GLU A 368 -14.98 -2.02 17.22
CA GLU A 368 -14.57 -2.87 16.09
C GLU A 368 -13.94 -2.05 14.97
N TRP A 369 -14.54 -0.90 14.65
CA TRP A 369 -14.00 0.02 13.66
C TRP A 369 -12.63 0.55 14.08
N GLU A 370 -12.47 1.00 15.33
CA GLU A 370 -11.20 1.54 15.81
C GLU A 370 -10.13 0.45 15.93
N ALA A 371 -10.49 -0.75 16.42
CA ALA A 371 -9.61 -1.90 16.47
C ALA A 371 -9.11 -2.29 15.08
N ALA A 372 -10.00 -2.28 14.08
CA ALA A 372 -9.61 -2.54 12.70
C ALA A 372 -8.68 -1.46 12.12
N MET A 373 -8.95 -0.19 12.40
CA MET A 373 -8.14 0.93 11.90
C MET A 373 -6.76 1.01 12.55
N ARG A 374 -6.64 0.61 13.82
CA ARG A 374 -5.39 0.64 14.58
C ARG A 374 -4.62 -0.66 14.52
N GLY A 375 -5.28 -1.80 14.40
CA GLY A 375 -4.69 -3.11 14.60
C GLY A 375 -4.26 -3.40 16.06
N PRO A 376 -3.84 -4.65 16.35
CA PRO A 376 -3.38 -5.14 17.65
C PRO A 376 -2.09 -4.48 18.15
N GLY A 377 -1.37 -3.75 17.30
CA GLY A 377 -0.21 -2.93 17.66
C GLY A 377 -0.56 -1.52 18.11
N GLY A 378 -1.83 -1.10 17.99
CA GLY A 378 -2.27 0.20 18.49
C GLY A 378 -1.68 1.38 17.72
N TRP A 379 -1.68 1.28 16.39
CA TRP A 379 -1.13 2.34 15.56
C TRP A 379 -1.81 3.68 15.85
N PRO A 380 -1.03 4.78 15.95
CA PRO A 380 -1.57 6.12 16.14
C PRO A 380 -2.59 6.54 15.07
N HIS A 381 -2.28 6.19 13.83
CA HIS A 381 -3.07 6.50 12.64
C HIS A 381 -3.11 5.28 11.70
N PRO A 382 -4.14 5.17 10.84
CA PRO A 382 -4.26 4.05 9.93
C PRO A 382 -3.11 4.01 8.93
N TRP A 383 -2.42 5.11 8.63
CA TRP A 383 -1.29 5.18 7.68
C TRP A 383 0.10 5.07 8.33
N GLY A 384 0.18 4.90 9.65
CA GLY A 384 1.45 4.75 10.37
C GLY A 384 1.55 5.60 11.65
N ILE A 385 2.79 5.90 12.05
CA ILE A 385 3.06 6.65 13.29
C ILE A 385 2.95 8.17 13.14
N GLY A 386 3.00 8.72 11.92
CA GLY A 386 2.86 10.15 11.66
C GLY A 386 1.40 10.60 11.56
N ASP A 387 1.12 11.88 11.86
CA ASP A 387 -0.23 12.46 11.85
C ASP A 387 -0.77 12.82 10.45
N ARG A 388 0.10 12.78 9.44
CA ARG A 388 -0.21 13.07 8.04
C ARG A 388 -0.15 11.82 7.21
N ALA A 389 -1.24 11.53 6.51
CA ALA A 389 -1.25 10.53 5.45
C ALA A 389 -0.24 10.93 4.37
N PRO A 390 0.69 10.05 3.97
CA PRO A 390 1.56 10.31 2.84
C PRO A 390 0.74 10.55 1.55
N PRO A 391 1.20 11.38 0.61
CA PRO A 391 0.55 11.53 -0.68
C PRO A 391 0.43 10.17 -1.38
N GLY A 392 -0.78 9.81 -1.83
CA GLY A 392 -1.03 8.54 -2.52
C GLY A 392 -1.05 7.30 -1.61
N PHE A 393 -1.07 7.47 -0.28
CA PHE A 393 -1.26 6.36 0.63
C PHE A 393 -2.73 5.90 0.59
N LEU A 394 -2.98 4.83 -0.16
CA LEU A 394 -4.32 4.28 -0.34
C LEU A 394 -4.72 3.31 0.78
N THR A 395 -3.76 2.71 1.50
CA THR A 395 -4.03 1.71 2.53
C THR A 395 -3.01 1.79 3.66
N GLY A 396 -3.47 1.57 4.88
CA GLY A 396 -2.65 1.52 6.07
C GLY A 396 -1.63 0.38 6.12
N PRO A 397 -0.71 0.35 7.11
CA PRO A 397 0.12 -0.81 7.36
C PRO A 397 -0.68 -2.07 7.72
N TRP A 398 -1.93 -1.90 8.14
CA TRP A 398 -2.92 -2.96 8.36
C TRP A 398 -3.78 -3.28 7.12
N GLY A 399 -3.50 -2.64 5.99
CA GLY A 399 -4.23 -2.83 4.74
C GLY A 399 -5.54 -2.05 4.65
N LEU A 400 -6.07 -1.48 5.75
CA LEU A 400 -7.31 -0.70 5.72
C LEU A 400 -7.08 0.75 5.26
N ALA A 401 -7.99 1.24 4.42
CA ALA A 401 -8.03 2.62 3.96
C ALA A 401 -9.15 3.37 4.68
N PRO A 402 -8.91 4.48 5.42
CA PRO A 402 -10.01 5.30 5.92
C PRO A 402 -10.77 5.95 4.75
N ALA A 403 -12.07 6.23 4.94
CA ALA A 403 -12.83 7.02 3.97
C ALA A 403 -12.21 8.42 3.79
N ASN A 404 -12.13 8.89 2.55
CA ASN A 404 -11.52 10.19 2.24
C ASN A 404 -12.39 11.33 2.79
N ALA A 405 -11.96 11.94 3.91
CA ALA A 405 -12.56 13.14 4.53
C ALA A 405 -14.00 13.02 5.05
N ALA A 406 -14.71 11.93 4.76
CA ALA A 406 -16.01 11.61 5.33
C ALA A 406 -15.87 10.77 6.61
N GLY A 407 -16.84 10.89 7.52
CA GLY A 407 -17.01 9.90 8.58
C GLY A 407 -17.58 8.60 8.01
N GLU A 408 -17.54 7.55 8.82
CA GLU A 408 -18.03 6.21 8.52
C GLU A 408 -19.07 5.81 9.56
N TRP A 409 -20.18 5.20 9.14
CA TRP A 409 -21.23 4.79 10.07
C TRP A 409 -20.79 3.61 10.95
N ALA A 410 -21.20 3.63 12.22
CA ALA A 410 -21.02 2.55 13.20
C ALA A 410 -22.36 2.23 13.89
N MET A 411 -22.50 1.05 14.51
CA MET A 411 -23.77 0.60 15.09
C MET A 411 -24.29 1.46 16.25
N GLU A 412 -23.45 1.86 17.20
CA GLU A 412 -23.90 2.50 18.45
C GLU A 412 -24.03 4.04 18.38
N GLY A 413 -24.13 4.64 17.20
CA GLY A 413 -24.05 6.10 17.07
C GLY A 413 -25.01 6.75 16.10
N ASP A 414 -25.70 7.78 16.58
CA ASP A 414 -26.41 8.81 15.80
C ASP A 414 -25.44 9.69 14.98
N SER A 415 -24.14 9.37 15.02
CA SER A 415 -23.07 10.19 14.47
C SER A 415 -21.97 9.31 13.87
N PRO A 416 -21.51 9.61 12.65
CA PRO A 416 -20.42 8.89 12.02
C PRO A 416 -19.13 8.93 12.83
N VAL A 417 -18.37 7.83 12.82
CA VAL A 417 -17.01 7.76 13.35
C VAL A 417 -16.03 8.20 12.29
N HIS A 418 -15.03 9.00 12.63
CA HIS A 418 -13.95 9.33 11.71
C HIS A 418 -12.62 9.31 12.45
N MET A 419 -11.54 9.06 11.69
CA MET A 419 -10.19 9.23 12.20
C MET A 419 -9.87 10.73 12.25
N GLY A 420 -10.25 11.39 13.33
CA GLY A 420 -9.97 12.80 13.51
C GLY A 420 -8.55 13.01 14.03
N THR A 421 -7.71 13.75 13.30
CA THR A 421 -6.59 14.46 13.94
C THR A 421 -7.20 15.50 14.87
N ASP A 422 -6.85 15.48 16.16
CA ASP A 422 -7.18 16.62 17.02
C ASP A 422 -6.55 17.91 16.42
N PRO A 423 -7.00 19.12 16.79
CA PRO A 423 -6.41 20.37 16.30
C PRO A 423 -4.91 20.53 16.61
N ARG A 424 -4.32 19.59 17.34
CA ARG A 424 -2.92 19.56 17.74
C ARG A 424 -2.14 18.39 17.08
N GLY A 425 -2.76 17.59 16.20
CA GLY A 425 -2.15 16.52 15.42
C GLY A 425 -1.80 15.24 16.20
N HIS A 426 -2.43 14.94 17.33
CA HIS A 426 -1.82 14.02 18.30
C HIS A 426 -2.25 12.55 18.26
N LEU A 427 -3.43 12.18 17.74
CA LEU A 427 -3.85 10.80 17.45
C LEU A 427 -5.15 10.84 16.63
N ALA A 428 -5.39 9.80 15.84
CA ALA A 428 -6.72 9.56 15.28
C ALA A 428 -7.61 8.92 16.36
N ALA A 429 -8.45 9.72 17.03
CA ALA A 429 -9.44 9.20 17.98
C ALA A 429 -10.83 9.23 17.36
N ARG A 430 -11.69 8.29 17.79
CA ARG A 430 -13.11 8.31 17.44
C ARG A 430 -13.71 9.65 17.83
N ARG A 431 -14.11 10.44 16.84
CA ARG A 431 -14.93 11.63 17.04
C ARG A 431 -16.28 11.42 16.39
N GLN A 432 -17.34 11.77 17.10
CA GLN A 432 -18.65 11.93 16.48
C GLN A 432 -18.54 13.05 15.44
N ALA A 433 -18.80 12.74 14.17
CA ALA A 433 -18.99 13.75 13.14
C ALA A 433 -20.26 14.57 13.45
N ARG A 434 -20.43 15.72 12.79
CA ARG A 434 -21.64 16.51 12.99
C ARG A 434 -22.86 15.70 12.49
N PRO A 435 -24.03 15.78 13.15
CA PRO A 435 -25.21 15.00 12.77
C PRO A 435 -25.70 15.21 11.32
N ASP A 436 -25.33 16.34 10.72
CA ASP A 436 -25.67 16.74 9.35
C ASP A 436 -24.62 16.34 8.30
N GLN A 437 -23.51 15.74 8.70
CA GLN A 437 -22.43 15.36 7.78
C GLN A 437 -22.74 13.98 7.17
N PRO A 438 -22.89 13.88 5.83
CA PRO A 438 -23.10 12.59 5.20
C PRO A 438 -21.83 11.74 5.36
N ALA A 439 -22.02 10.43 5.55
CA ALA A 439 -20.96 9.51 5.90
C ALA A 439 -20.99 8.24 5.07
N CYS A 440 -19.82 7.65 4.96
CA CYS A 440 -19.55 6.47 4.18
C CYS A 440 -19.96 5.21 4.93
N LEU A 441 -20.14 4.14 4.16
CA LEU A 441 -20.45 2.82 4.69
C LEU A 441 -19.18 1.97 4.73
N ARG A 442 -18.89 1.32 5.86
CA ARG A 442 -17.92 0.23 5.91
C ARG A 442 -18.61 -1.07 6.33
N PRO A 443 -18.84 -2.01 5.40
CA PRO A 443 -19.45 -3.29 5.75
C PRO A 443 -18.56 -4.10 6.70
N ALA A 444 -19.18 -4.73 7.69
CA ALA A 444 -18.60 -5.77 8.52
C ALA A 444 -19.47 -7.03 8.46
N LEU A 445 -18.90 -8.18 8.79
CA LEU A 445 -19.62 -9.45 8.92
C LEU A 445 -19.03 -10.29 10.04
N ASP A 446 -19.89 -10.99 10.77
CA ASP A 446 -19.46 -11.89 11.83
C ASP A 446 -18.89 -13.16 11.22
N LEU A 447 -17.74 -13.61 11.74
CA LEU A 447 -17.15 -14.87 11.35
C LEU A 447 -17.62 -15.95 12.32
N ALA A 448 -18.02 -17.11 11.78
CA ALA A 448 -18.24 -18.27 12.62
C ALA A 448 -16.93 -18.61 13.34
N MET A 449 -16.98 -18.75 14.66
CA MET A 449 -15.81 -19.22 15.42
C MET A 449 -15.39 -20.59 14.89
N SER A 450 -14.16 -20.69 14.38
CA SER A 450 -13.61 -22.01 14.09
C SER A 450 -13.31 -22.73 15.41
N PRO A 451 -13.41 -24.06 15.48
CA PRO A 451 -13.12 -24.81 16.72
C PRO A 451 -11.74 -24.54 17.34
N GLY A 452 -10.79 -23.97 16.57
CA GLY A 452 -9.46 -23.58 17.03
C GLY A 452 -9.33 -22.14 17.56
N ASP A 453 -10.36 -21.29 17.44
CA ASP A 453 -10.29 -19.88 17.87
C ASP A 453 -10.57 -19.69 19.39
N ARG A 454 -10.67 -20.79 20.16
CA ARG A 454 -10.98 -20.77 21.62
C ARG A 454 -9.77 -20.92 22.55
N THR A 455 -8.55 -20.88 22.03
CA THR A 455 -7.33 -21.15 22.82
C THR A 455 -6.53 -19.91 23.14
#